data_AF-A0A238J907-F1
#
_entry.id   AF-A0A238J907-F1
#
_cell.length_a   1.000
_cell.length_b   1.000
_cell.length_c   1.000
_cell.angle_alpha   90.00
_cell.angle_beta   90.00
_cell.angle_gamma   90.00
#
_symmetry.space_group_name_H-M   'P 1'
#
loop_
_entity.id
_entity.type
_entity.pdbx_description
1 polymer ?
#
loop_
_entity_poly.entity_id
_entity_poly.type
_entity_poly.pdbx_seq_one_letter_code
_entity_poly.pdbx_strand_id
1 'polypeptide(L)'
;MPTVFGTDGDDSLTGTLTRDVVALLGGNDYYMGDNGADLILGMNGNDTLLGGNGGDEILGGENDDVLIGACGHDSLYGENGNDLLDGGNADDLLVGGGGDDTLFGGNNSDQLFGGDAEDYLDGGQDDDTLNGGANDDTIIGGKGNDRLTGEDGADLFIIDGWKSGNDTITDFELGIDRIDLTAIGVYDISLLNILDLGASTLIMLGNGNSIEISGVAPSDLSASDFVLTAAPVTTTTSDSSDTVVGTSGADIITAGNGSDRIWGGHGNDQIFGGSGRDQIRGELGNDLIYGGSGQDKIHGGFGNDVIFGDADNDLIFGDEGNDYINGGNKNDRLYGGDGHDEVIGENGNDKMWGDAGNDILDGGAGKDSMDGGSGNDIMIGGWGQDLMTGGTGSDTFVFEMRSNNDIITDFEDGSDLLDVSGYASEGITGYSDLVITQVGADVHIQLAGDNSITLQNVDASTISADDFIF
;
A
#
# COMPACT_ATOMS: atom_id res chain seq x y z
N MET A 1 12.82 -12.90 -43.82
CA MET A 1 11.63 -12.18 -44.29
C MET A 1 10.65 -13.17 -44.89
N PRO A 2 10.04 -14.03 -44.06
CA PRO A 2 8.71 -14.52 -44.35
C PRO A 2 7.75 -13.32 -44.50
N THR A 3 6.67 -13.53 -45.25
CA THR A 3 5.57 -12.57 -45.34
C THR A 3 4.30 -13.32 -45.00
N VAL A 4 3.58 -12.83 -44.01
CA VAL A 4 2.34 -13.42 -43.50
C VAL A 4 1.19 -12.52 -43.92
N PHE A 5 0.16 -13.11 -44.51
CA PHE A 5 -1.04 -12.38 -44.94
C PHE A 5 -2.26 -12.99 -44.26
N GLY A 6 -3.06 -12.13 -43.64
CA GLY A 6 -4.44 -12.42 -43.24
C GLY A 6 -5.40 -12.37 -44.44
N THR A 7 -6.67 -12.32 -44.11
CA THR A 7 -7.85 -12.30 -44.95
C THR A 7 -8.75 -11.14 -44.54
N ASP A 8 -9.86 -10.91 -45.25
CA ASP A 8 -10.80 -9.83 -44.87
C ASP A 8 -11.74 -10.23 -43.69
N GLY A 9 -11.34 -11.16 -42.82
CA GLY A 9 -12.08 -11.46 -41.61
C GLY A 9 -11.18 -12.04 -40.53
N ASP A 10 -11.71 -12.14 -39.30
CA ASP A 10 -10.95 -12.41 -38.07
C ASP A 10 -9.92 -13.55 -38.21
N ASP A 11 -8.65 -13.17 -38.17
CA ASP A 11 -7.49 -14.03 -38.30
C ASP A 11 -6.73 -14.17 -36.97
N SER A 12 -6.04 -15.31 -36.82
CA SER A 12 -5.16 -15.55 -35.68
C SER A 12 -3.85 -16.15 -36.18
N LEU A 13 -2.78 -15.36 -36.11
CA LEU A 13 -1.50 -15.63 -36.72
C LEU A 13 -0.36 -15.53 -35.70
N THR A 14 0.73 -16.23 -35.98
CA THR A 14 1.94 -16.22 -35.14
C THR A 14 3.17 -16.00 -36.00
N GLY A 15 4.08 -15.16 -35.51
CA GLY A 15 5.37 -14.86 -36.12
C GLY A 15 6.39 -15.99 -36.02
N THR A 16 7.60 -15.69 -36.44
CA THR A 16 8.76 -16.56 -36.43
C THR A 16 9.92 -15.91 -35.69
N LEU A 17 10.95 -16.69 -35.34
CA LEU A 17 12.18 -16.19 -34.71
C LEU A 17 13.00 -15.19 -35.57
N THR A 18 12.51 -14.76 -36.74
CA THR A 18 13.22 -13.89 -37.66
C THR A 18 12.28 -12.81 -38.16
N ARG A 19 12.82 -11.63 -38.53
CA ARG A 19 12.05 -10.54 -39.12
C ARG A 19 10.98 -11.01 -40.12
N ASP A 20 9.74 -10.78 -39.74
CA ASP A 20 8.50 -10.98 -40.46
C ASP A 20 7.95 -9.67 -41.02
N VAL A 21 7.09 -9.79 -42.03
CA VAL A 21 6.26 -8.70 -42.54
C VAL A 21 4.84 -9.22 -42.60
N VAL A 22 3.93 -8.60 -41.86
CA VAL A 22 2.57 -9.07 -41.61
C VAL A 22 1.58 -8.03 -42.10
N ALA A 23 0.54 -8.47 -42.80
CA ALA A 23 -0.60 -7.65 -43.15
C ALA A 23 -1.89 -8.43 -42.91
N LEU A 24 -2.71 -7.98 -41.96
CA LEU A 24 -3.90 -8.69 -41.48
C LEU A 24 -5.16 -8.35 -42.30
N LEU A 25 -5.21 -7.13 -42.87
CA LEU A 25 -6.20 -6.62 -43.84
C LEU A 25 -7.48 -6.10 -43.22
N GLY A 26 -8.37 -6.95 -42.75
CA GLY A 26 -9.62 -6.47 -42.20
C GLY A 26 -10.31 -7.53 -41.40
N GLY A 27 -10.98 -7.13 -40.33
CA GLY A 27 -11.49 -8.08 -39.33
C GLY A 27 -10.98 -7.67 -37.97
N ASN A 28 -11.33 -8.42 -36.95
CA ASN A 28 -10.74 -8.21 -35.63
C ASN A 28 -9.67 -9.30 -35.44
N ASP A 29 -8.42 -8.93 -35.70
CA ASP A 29 -7.34 -9.87 -35.91
C ASP A 29 -6.45 -9.99 -34.66
N TYR A 30 -5.81 -11.14 -34.53
CA TYR A 30 -4.83 -11.41 -33.48
C TYR A 30 -3.49 -11.84 -34.08
N TYR A 31 -2.44 -11.10 -33.77
CA TYR A 31 -1.08 -11.47 -34.14
C TYR A 31 -0.16 -11.55 -32.92
N MET A 32 0.59 -12.64 -32.81
CA MET A 32 1.64 -12.81 -31.82
C MET A 32 3.00 -13.00 -32.50
N GLY A 33 3.88 -12.01 -32.39
CA GLY A 33 5.27 -12.07 -32.82
C GLY A 33 6.16 -12.92 -31.91
N ASP A 34 7.44 -13.03 -32.27
CA ASP A 34 8.45 -13.82 -31.55
C ASP A 34 9.72 -12.97 -31.39
N ASN A 35 10.92 -13.44 -31.75
CA ASN A 35 12.18 -12.68 -31.55
C ASN A 35 12.61 -11.79 -32.74
N GLY A 36 11.78 -11.69 -33.78
CA GLY A 36 12.09 -10.91 -34.98
C GLY A 36 11.98 -9.41 -34.72
N ALA A 37 12.66 -8.59 -35.54
CA ALA A 37 12.36 -7.16 -35.62
C ALA A 37 11.34 -6.98 -36.75
N ASP A 38 10.06 -7.09 -36.44
CA ASP A 38 8.94 -7.33 -37.33
C ASP A 38 8.30 -6.02 -37.83
N LEU A 39 7.51 -6.13 -38.89
CA LEU A 39 6.60 -5.08 -39.34
C LEU A 39 5.18 -5.66 -39.38
N ILE A 40 4.28 -5.11 -38.58
CA ILE A 40 2.93 -5.61 -38.38
C ILE A 40 1.93 -4.54 -38.80
N LEU A 41 1.00 -4.88 -39.69
CA LEU A 41 -0.05 -3.98 -40.20
C LEU A 41 -1.42 -4.60 -39.90
N GLY A 42 -2.19 -4.02 -38.97
CA GLY A 42 -3.56 -4.41 -38.62
C GLY A 42 -4.55 -4.07 -39.74
N MET A 43 -4.58 -2.78 -40.09
CA MET A 43 -5.41 -2.14 -41.12
C MET A 43 -6.82 -1.75 -40.68
N ASN A 44 -7.84 -2.60 -40.76
CA ASN A 44 -9.21 -2.20 -40.34
C ASN A 44 -9.78 -3.20 -39.36
N GLY A 45 -10.48 -2.70 -38.36
CA GLY A 45 -11.14 -3.51 -37.35
C GLY A 45 -10.29 -3.53 -36.08
N ASN A 46 -10.84 -4.11 -35.02
CA ASN A 46 -10.25 -3.99 -33.69
C ASN A 46 -9.25 -5.12 -33.49
N ASP A 47 -7.99 -4.82 -33.68
CA ASP A 47 -6.89 -5.77 -33.72
C ASP A 47 -6.15 -5.88 -32.37
N THR A 48 -5.45 -6.99 -32.18
CA THR A 48 -4.53 -7.19 -31.06
C THR A 48 -3.20 -7.70 -31.58
N LEU A 49 -2.19 -6.85 -31.51
CA LEU A 49 -0.91 -6.99 -32.18
C LEU A 49 0.22 -7.00 -31.15
N LEU A 50 0.90 -8.14 -31.01
CA LEU A 50 2.05 -8.28 -30.11
C LEU A 50 3.34 -8.42 -30.93
N GLY A 51 4.30 -7.51 -30.71
CA GLY A 51 5.62 -7.50 -31.35
C GLY A 51 6.51 -8.64 -30.85
N GLY A 52 6.72 -8.71 -29.53
CA GLY A 52 7.45 -9.81 -28.91
C GLY A 52 8.82 -9.37 -28.41
N ASN A 53 9.89 -9.93 -28.95
CA ASN A 53 11.25 -9.43 -28.70
C ASN A 53 11.84 -8.92 -30.01
N GLY A 54 12.71 -7.92 -29.93
CA GLY A 54 13.26 -7.27 -31.12
C GLY A 54 12.61 -5.91 -31.29
N GLY A 55 13.20 -5.03 -32.10
CA GLY A 55 12.60 -3.72 -32.37
C GLY A 55 11.56 -3.82 -33.48
N ASP A 56 10.30 -3.76 -33.09
CA ASP A 56 9.13 -3.98 -33.92
C ASP A 56 8.48 -2.68 -34.38
N GLU A 57 7.89 -2.70 -35.57
CA GLU A 57 7.08 -1.59 -36.10
C GLU A 57 5.64 -2.09 -36.24
N ILE A 58 4.72 -1.54 -35.45
CA ILE A 58 3.32 -1.99 -35.36
C ILE A 58 2.41 -0.82 -35.73
N LEU A 59 1.57 -1.03 -36.74
CA LEU A 59 0.51 -0.09 -37.14
C LEU A 59 -0.84 -0.76 -36.90
N GLY A 60 -1.66 -0.19 -36.01
CA GLY A 60 -3.03 -0.62 -35.72
C GLY A 60 -3.93 -0.39 -36.93
N GLY A 61 -4.20 0.88 -37.23
CA GLY A 61 -4.88 1.30 -38.45
C GLY A 61 -6.18 2.04 -38.14
N GLU A 62 -7.32 1.47 -38.55
CA GLU A 62 -8.62 2.04 -38.26
C GLU A 62 -9.32 1.17 -37.22
N ASN A 63 -10.03 1.82 -36.29
CA ASN A 63 -10.73 1.23 -35.15
C ASN A 63 -9.84 0.96 -33.94
N ASP A 64 -10.48 0.62 -32.83
CA ASP A 64 -9.83 0.54 -31.52
C ASP A 64 -8.96 -0.71 -31.41
N ASP A 65 -7.66 -0.51 -31.36
CA ASP A 65 -6.62 -1.54 -31.42
C ASP A 65 -5.86 -1.71 -30.10
N VAL A 66 -5.22 -2.86 -29.93
CA VAL A 66 -4.29 -3.14 -28.82
C VAL A 66 -2.92 -3.50 -29.40
N LEU A 67 -1.91 -2.67 -29.12
CA LEU A 67 -0.55 -2.83 -29.63
C LEU A 67 0.42 -3.00 -28.44
N ILE A 68 1.22 -4.06 -28.46
CA ILE A 68 2.18 -4.36 -27.39
C ILE A 68 3.57 -4.65 -28.00
N GLY A 69 4.58 -3.85 -27.70
CA GLY A 69 5.97 -4.02 -28.16
C GLY A 69 6.71 -5.11 -27.38
N ALA A 70 6.66 -4.99 -26.05
CA ALA A 70 7.21 -5.86 -25.02
C ALA A 70 8.72 -5.74 -24.75
N CYS A 71 9.60 -6.17 -25.64
CA CYS A 71 11.06 -6.10 -25.42
C CYS A 71 11.77 -5.67 -26.69
N GLY A 72 12.27 -4.45 -26.75
CA GLY A 72 12.84 -3.96 -28.00
C GLY A 72 12.84 -2.46 -28.04
N HIS A 73 13.38 -1.90 -29.11
CA HIS A 73 13.13 -0.50 -29.40
C HIS A 73 12.02 -0.48 -30.43
N ASP A 74 10.80 -0.36 -29.95
CA ASP A 74 9.57 -0.56 -30.70
C ASP A 74 9.00 0.77 -31.20
N SER A 75 8.21 0.71 -32.26
CA SER A 75 7.49 1.85 -32.83
C SER A 75 6.05 1.45 -33.06
N LEU A 76 5.16 1.97 -32.23
CA LEU A 76 3.74 1.64 -32.18
C LEU A 76 2.93 2.84 -32.65
N TYR A 77 2.04 2.61 -33.61
CA TYR A 77 1.17 3.62 -34.20
C TYR A 77 -0.28 3.12 -34.15
N GLY A 78 -1.13 3.76 -33.33
CA GLY A 78 -2.57 3.44 -33.25
C GLY A 78 -3.30 3.82 -34.54
N GLU A 79 -3.05 5.04 -35.02
CA GLU A 79 -3.67 5.71 -36.18
C GLU A 79 -5.06 6.28 -35.89
N ASN A 80 -6.17 5.67 -36.32
CA ASN A 80 -7.52 6.18 -36.02
C ASN A 80 -8.25 5.18 -35.13
N GLY A 81 -8.75 5.58 -33.98
CA GLY A 81 -9.38 4.66 -33.05
C GLY A 81 -9.12 5.11 -31.62
N ASN A 82 -9.74 4.45 -30.66
CA ASN A 82 -9.35 4.60 -29.26
C ASN A 82 -8.42 3.45 -28.90
N ASP A 83 -7.12 3.66 -29.04
CA ASP A 83 -6.11 2.62 -29.06
C ASP A 83 -5.42 2.44 -27.70
N LEU A 84 -4.96 1.21 -27.44
CA LEU A 84 -4.11 0.89 -26.29
C LEU A 84 -2.73 0.51 -26.78
N LEU A 85 -1.71 1.30 -26.43
CA LEU A 85 -0.32 1.07 -26.79
C LEU A 85 0.53 0.84 -25.53
N ASP A 86 1.32 -0.24 -25.53
CA ASP A 86 2.28 -0.58 -24.45
C ASP A 86 3.66 -0.88 -25.06
N GLY A 87 4.64 -0.02 -24.81
CA GLY A 87 6.01 -0.15 -25.31
C GLY A 87 6.74 -1.31 -24.63
N GLY A 88 6.81 -1.27 -23.31
CA GLY A 88 7.30 -2.36 -22.48
C GLY A 88 8.71 -2.09 -21.95
N ASN A 89 9.75 -2.59 -22.63
CA ASN A 89 11.13 -2.38 -22.17
C ASN A 89 12.02 -1.86 -23.29
N ALA A 90 12.93 -0.97 -22.92
CA ALA A 90 13.87 -0.23 -23.76
C ALA A 90 13.19 0.97 -24.44
N ASP A 91 13.99 1.84 -25.04
CA ASP A 91 13.52 3.14 -25.52
C ASP A 91 12.54 2.98 -26.70
N ASP A 92 11.27 3.27 -26.48
CA ASP A 92 10.16 3.06 -27.42
C ASP A 92 9.59 4.37 -27.98
N LEU A 93 8.89 4.25 -29.11
CA LEU A 93 8.09 5.32 -29.72
C LEU A 93 6.63 4.89 -29.82
N LEU A 94 5.74 5.60 -29.12
CA LEU A 94 4.31 5.37 -29.15
C LEU A 94 3.61 6.60 -29.72
N VAL A 95 2.72 6.38 -30.69
CA VAL A 95 1.90 7.43 -31.31
C VAL A 95 0.46 6.93 -31.35
N GLY A 96 -0.43 7.55 -30.58
CA GLY A 96 -1.86 7.23 -30.56
C GLY A 96 -2.50 7.53 -31.91
N GLY A 97 -2.58 8.81 -32.25
CA GLY A 97 -3.06 9.27 -33.54
C GLY A 97 -4.33 10.09 -33.38
N GLY A 98 -5.50 9.54 -33.65
CA GLY A 98 -6.76 10.23 -33.45
C GLY A 98 -7.81 9.34 -32.81
N GLY A 99 -8.45 9.88 -31.78
CA GLY A 99 -9.35 9.15 -30.88
C GLY A 99 -8.77 9.17 -29.48
N ASP A 100 -9.51 8.66 -28.49
CA ASP A 100 -9.07 8.76 -27.09
C ASP A 100 -8.14 7.58 -26.77
N ASP A 101 -6.84 7.82 -26.82
CA ASP A 101 -5.80 6.79 -26.77
C ASP A 101 -5.24 6.60 -25.34
N THR A 102 -4.70 5.41 -25.08
CA THR A 102 -4.01 5.08 -23.83
C THR A 102 -2.62 4.54 -24.12
N LEU A 103 -1.58 5.27 -23.72
CA LEU A 103 -0.18 4.97 -24.01
C LEU A 103 0.61 4.71 -22.72
N PHE A 104 1.32 3.59 -22.68
CA PHE A 104 2.25 3.21 -21.61
C PHE A 104 3.67 3.03 -22.17
N GLY A 105 4.63 3.85 -21.74
CA GLY A 105 6.03 3.73 -22.14
C GLY A 105 6.67 2.48 -21.56
N GLY A 106 6.76 2.43 -20.24
CA GLY A 106 7.19 1.25 -19.50
C GLY A 106 8.53 1.47 -18.82
N ASN A 107 9.59 0.83 -19.32
CA ASN A 107 10.93 0.98 -18.78
C ASN A 107 11.86 1.57 -19.83
N ASN A 108 12.73 2.48 -19.39
CA ASN A 108 13.71 3.21 -20.20
C ASN A 108 13.10 4.44 -20.87
N SER A 109 13.89 5.14 -21.68
CA SER A 109 13.55 6.51 -22.07
C SER A 109 12.65 6.52 -23.29
N ASP A 110 11.36 6.72 -23.07
CA ASP A 110 10.32 6.57 -24.07
C ASP A 110 9.84 7.91 -24.65
N GLN A 111 9.23 7.83 -25.83
CA GLN A 111 8.57 8.95 -26.49
C GLN A 111 7.11 8.62 -26.76
N LEU A 112 6.20 9.35 -26.12
CA LEU A 112 4.76 9.15 -26.25
C LEU A 112 4.11 10.39 -26.84
N PHE A 113 3.26 10.19 -27.85
CA PHE A 113 2.47 11.23 -28.51
C PHE A 113 1.02 10.78 -28.57
N GLY A 114 0.11 11.47 -27.87
CA GLY A 114 -1.33 11.18 -27.89
C GLY A 114 -1.91 11.46 -29.26
N GLY A 115 -1.99 12.73 -29.64
CA GLY A 115 -2.41 13.17 -30.97
C GLY A 115 -3.66 14.03 -30.92
N ASP A 116 -4.71 13.64 -31.64
CA ASP A 116 -6.01 14.31 -31.60
C ASP A 116 -6.94 13.57 -30.59
N ALA A 117 -7.62 14.31 -29.72
CA ALA A 117 -8.68 13.88 -28.77
C ALA A 117 -8.16 13.73 -27.32
N GLU A 118 -8.94 13.15 -26.41
CA GLU A 118 -8.59 13.14 -24.98
C GLU A 118 -7.73 11.91 -24.66
N ASP A 119 -6.42 12.10 -24.52
CA ASP A 119 -5.46 11.01 -24.38
C ASP A 119 -5.00 10.79 -22.93
N TYR A 120 -4.58 9.55 -22.65
CA TYR A 120 -3.93 9.17 -21.40
C TYR A 120 -2.51 8.66 -21.67
N LEU A 121 -1.50 9.32 -21.09
CA LEU A 121 -0.10 8.97 -21.27
C LEU A 121 0.58 8.71 -19.90
N ASP A 122 1.26 7.58 -19.78
CA ASP A 122 2.13 7.24 -18.63
C ASP A 122 3.52 6.79 -19.13
N GLY A 123 4.55 7.57 -18.78
CA GLY A 123 5.94 7.31 -19.18
C GLY A 123 6.53 6.06 -18.52
N GLY A 124 6.24 5.85 -17.24
CA GLY A 124 6.74 4.70 -16.49
C GLY A 124 8.05 4.96 -15.75
N GLN A 125 9.18 4.42 -16.23
CA GLN A 125 10.49 4.51 -15.57
C GLN A 125 11.57 5.05 -16.50
N ASP A 126 12.52 5.78 -15.89
CA ASP A 126 13.59 6.54 -16.54
C ASP A 126 13.08 7.84 -17.18
N ASP A 127 13.96 8.59 -17.85
CA ASP A 127 13.65 9.95 -18.31
C ASP A 127 12.84 9.90 -19.63
N ASP A 128 11.56 10.28 -19.59
CA ASP A 128 10.63 10.16 -20.72
C ASP A 128 10.28 11.51 -21.38
N THR A 129 9.75 11.45 -22.60
CA THR A 129 9.17 12.62 -23.30
C THR A 129 7.74 12.35 -23.74
N LEU A 130 6.80 13.09 -23.16
CA LEU A 130 5.37 12.94 -23.38
C LEU A 130 4.79 14.21 -24.01
N ASN A 131 3.90 14.03 -24.99
CA ASN A 131 3.13 15.09 -25.63
C ASN A 131 1.67 14.63 -25.77
N GLY A 132 0.75 15.32 -25.10
CA GLY A 132 -0.69 15.04 -25.18
C GLY A 132 -1.22 15.29 -26.57
N GLY A 133 -1.21 16.56 -27.01
CA GLY A 133 -1.57 16.94 -28.36
C GLY A 133 -2.76 17.91 -28.35
N ALA A 134 -3.87 17.53 -28.96
CA ALA A 134 -5.05 18.38 -29.02
C ALA A 134 -6.18 17.79 -28.18
N ASN A 135 -6.91 18.66 -27.48
CA ASN A 135 -7.94 18.41 -26.47
C ASN A 135 -7.35 18.11 -25.09
N ASP A 136 -8.20 17.71 -24.13
CA ASP A 136 -7.86 17.71 -22.71
C ASP A 136 -7.17 16.40 -22.34
N ASP A 137 -5.85 16.43 -22.18
CA ASP A 137 -5.03 15.23 -21.97
C ASP A 137 -4.68 14.98 -20.50
N THR A 138 -4.43 13.71 -20.15
CA THR A 138 -3.89 13.32 -18.85
C THR A 138 -2.49 12.75 -19.00
N ILE A 139 -1.51 13.37 -18.33
CA ILE A 139 -0.08 13.07 -18.52
C ILE A 139 0.58 12.74 -17.18
N ILE A 140 1.20 11.56 -17.09
CA ILE A 140 1.99 11.08 -15.96
C ILE A 140 3.42 10.79 -16.45
N GLY A 141 4.40 11.52 -15.93
CA GLY A 141 5.81 11.25 -16.27
C GLY A 141 6.31 9.91 -15.71
N GLY A 142 5.91 9.58 -14.48
CA GLY A 142 6.37 8.37 -13.80
C GLY A 142 7.65 8.63 -13.00
N LYS A 143 8.62 7.72 -13.05
CA LYS A 143 9.92 7.88 -12.38
C LYS A 143 10.96 8.34 -13.37
N GLY A 144 11.45 9.56 -13.24
CA GLY A 144 12.46 10.04 -14.17
C GLY A 144 12.63 11.52 -14.03
N ASN A 145 13.40 12.13 -14.91
CA ASN A 145 13.34 13.57 -15.13
C ASN A 145 12.64 13.77 -16.46
N ASP A 146 11.32 13.83 -16.38
CA ASP A 146 10.48 13.71 -17.56
C ASP A 146 10.23 15.06 -18.23
N ARG A 147 9.91 15.03 -19.52
CA ARG A 147 9.55 16.20 -20.30
C ARG A 147 8.10 16.07 -20.74
N LEU A 148 7.24 16.89 -20.15
CA LEU A 148 5.80 16.81 -20.33
C LEU A 148 5.31 18.02 -21.13
N THR A 149 4.46 17.78 -22.13
CA THR A 149 3.91 18.80 -23.03
C THR A 149 2.42 18.53 -23.22
N GLY A 150 1.57 19.52 -22.99
CA GLY A 150 0.12 19.38 -23.15
C GLY A 150 -0.35 19.71 -24.58
N GLU A 151 0.19 20.80 -25.13
CA GLU A 151 -0.20 21.49 -26.36
C GLU A 151 -1.59 22.18 -26.27
N ASP A 152 -2.58 21.82 -27.10
CA ASP A 152 -3.87 22.54 -27.20
C ASP A 152 -4.92 21.83 -26.32
N GLY A 153 -5.21 22.27 -25.10
CA GLY A 153 -6.14 21.50 -24.26
C GLY A 153 -6.31 22.09 -22.88
N ALA A 154 -7.23 21.55 -22.08
CA ALA A 154 -7.19 21.70 -20.63
C ALA A 154 -6.51 20.49 -19.99
N ASP A 155 -5.19 20.52 -19.97
CA ASP A 155 -4.39 19.34 -19.67
C ASP A 155 -4.20 19.14 -18.17
N LEU A 156 -4.11 17.87 -17.77
CA LEU A 156 -3.88 17.44 -16.40
C LEU A 156 -2.53 16.73 -16.27
N PHE A 157 -1.57 17.39 -15.62
CA PHE A 157 -0.28 16.81 -15.27
C PHE A 157 -0.34 16.17 -13.89
N ILE A 158 -0.25 14.86 -13.78
CA ILE A 158 -0.35 14.14 -12.51
C ILE A 158 1.03 13.86 -11.93
N ILE A 159 1.22 14.23 -10.67
CA ILE A 159 2.45 14.00 -9.92
C ILE A 159 2.23 12.82 -8.97
N ASP A 160 2.73 11.63 -9.32
CA ASP A 160 2.55 10.38 -8.55
C ASP A 160 3.48 10.31 -7.31
N GLY A 161 3.40 11.33 -6.45
CA GLY A 161 3.96 11.26 -5.12
C GLY A 161 5.50 11.19 -5.08
N TRP A 162 6.00 10.10 -4.46
CA TRP A 162 7.43 9.82 -4.31
C TRP A 162 8.07 9.22 -5.56
N LYS A 163 7.27 8.89 -6.59
CA LYS A 163 7.78 8.28 -7.81
C LYS A 163 8.27 9.32 -8.82
N SER A 164 7.63 10.48 -8.91
CA SER A 164 8.06 11.61 -9.77
C SER A 164 9.49 12.03 -9.47
N GLY A 165 10.32 12.26 -10.49
CA GLY A 165 11.66 12.83 -10.30
C GLY A 165 11.68 14.34 -10.58
N ASN A 166 12.63 14.83 -11.39
CA ASN A 166 12.71 16.27 -11.69
C ASN A 166 12.10 16.58 -13.04
N ASP A 167 10.79 16.73 -13.06
CA ASP A 167 10.01 16.79 -14.28
C ASP A 167 9.92 18.23 -14.78
N THR A 168 9.82 18.38 -16.10
CA THR A 168 9.67 19.67 -16.76
C THR A 168 8.39 19.70 -17.57
N ILE A 169 7.45 20.55 -17.18
CA ILE A 169 6.28 20.90 -18.00
C ILE A 169 6.69 22.04 -18.93
N THR A 170 6.55 21.82 -20.23
CA THR A 170 7.22 22.67 -21.22
C THR A 170 6.37 23.83 -21.75
N ASP A 171 5.05 23.77 -21.61
CA ASP A 171 4.12 24.69 -22.28
C ASP A 171 2.86 25.07 -21.47
N PHE A 172 2.83 24.79 -20.16
CA PHE A 172 1.70 25.04 -19.25
C PHE A 172 0.89 26.34 -19.52
N GLU A 173 -0.38 26.19 -19.89
CA GLU A 173 -1.32 27.28 -20.13
C GLU A 173 -2.13 27.65 -18.87
N LEU A 174 -1.82 28.83 -18.31
CA LEU A 174 -2.46 29.33 -17.08
C LEU A 174 -3.98 29.43 -17.18
N GLY A 175 -4.67 28.95 -16.13
CA GLY A 175 -6.13 28.97 -16.03
C GLY A 175 -6.86 28.01 -16.97
N ILE A 176 -6.12 27.18 -17.70
CA ILE A 176 -6.61 26.11 -18.55
C ILE A 176 -6.05 24.79 -18.00
N ASP A 177 -4.73 24.65 -17.99
CA ASP A 177 -4.03 23.46 -17.50
C ASP A 177 -4.01 23.38 -15.98
N ARG A 178 -3.84 22.16 -15.47
CA ARG A 178 -3.77 21.90 -14.04
C ARG A 178 -2.69 20.86 -13.71
N ILE A 179 -2.07 21.03 -12.54
CA ILE A 179 -1.13 20.05 -11.99
C ILE A 179 -1.77 19.37 -10.79
N ASP A 180 -1.92 18.05 -10.82
CA ASP A 180 -2.42 17.28 -9.70
C ASP A 180 -1.33 17.00 -8.67
N LEU A 181 -1.47 17.60 -7.49
CA LEU A 181 -0.57 17.44 -6.34
C LEU A 181 -1.25 16.66 -5.20
N THR A 182 -2.38 16.00 -5.45
CA THR A 182 -3.13 15.28 -4.42
C THR A 182 -2.32 14.15 -3.81
N ALA A 183 -1.53 13.43 -4.61
CA ALA A 183 -0.70 12.32 -4.14
C ALA A 183 0.44 12.73 -3.19
N ILE A 184 0.85 14.02 -3.19
CA ILE A 184 1.83 14.56 -2.25
C ILE A 184 1.20 15.33 -1.08
N GLY A 185 -0.14 15.30 -0.95
CA GLY A 185 -0.85 15.86 0.21
C GLY A 185 -0.85 17.38 0.28
N VAL A 186 -0.55 18.09 -0.80
CA VAL A 186 -0.56 19.57 -0.81
C VAL A 186 -2.01 20.05 -0.90
N TYR A 187 -2.44 20.77 0.14
CA TYR A 187 -3.80 21.35 0.23
C TYR A 187 -3.84 22.88 0.10
N ASP A 188 -2.68 23.54 0.13
CA ASP A 188 -2.54 24.99 -0.05
C ASP A 188 -1.23 25.30 -0.76
N ILE A 189 -1.28 26.10 -1.83
CA ILE A 189 -0.11 26.47 -2.64
C ILE A 189 0.96 27.22 -1.82
N SER A 190 0.60 27.83 -0.69
CA SER A 190 1.55 28.50 0.19
C SER A 190 2.49 27.54 0.93
N LEU A 191 2.16 26.24 0.93
CA LEU A 191 3.03 25.18 1.44
C LEU A 191 4.11 24.78 0.43
N LEU A 192 3.94 25.13 -0.84
CA LEU A 192 4.91 24.84 -1.88
C LEU A 192 6.14 25.75 -1.73
N ASN A 193 7.31 25.14 -1.86
CA ASN A 193 8.55 25.89 -2.01
C ASN A 193 8.77 26.21 -3.49
N ILE A 194 8.30 27.39 -3.90
CA ILE A 194 8.35 27.87 -5.27
C ILE A 194 9.54 28.83 -5.46
N LEU A 195 10.37 28.55 -6.45
CA LEU A 195 11.57 29.29 -6.81
C LEU A 195 11.43 29.90 -8.21
N ASP A 196 11.77 31.18 -8.34
CA ASP A 196 11.84 31.88 -9.63
C ASP A 196 13.21 31.63 -10.29
N LEU A 197 13.22 30.92 -11.42
CA LEU A 197 14.43 30.71 -12.23
C LEU A 197 14.56 31.75 -13.36
N GLY A 198 13.69 32.76 -13.37
CA GLY A 198 13.64 33.86 -14.33
C GLY A 198 12.79 33.57 -15.54
N ALA A 199 13.09 32.49 -16.27
CA ALA A 199 12.30 32.05 -17.44
C ALA A 199 11.32 30.90 -17.12
N SER A 200 11.45 30.29 -15.94
CA SER A 200 10.68 29.14 -15.48
C SER A 200 10.39 29.28 -13.99
N THR A 201 9.38 28.57 -13.52
CA THR A 201 9.09 28.35 -12.10
C THR A 201 9.57 26.97 -11.70
N LEU A 202 10.21 26.82 -10.53
CA LEU A 202 10.58 25.52 -9.97
C LEU A 202 9.83 25.29 -8.65
N ILE A 203 9.07 24.20 -8.57
CA ILE A 203 8.36 23.75 -7.37
C ILE A 203 9.17 22.60 -6.76
N MET A 204 9.61 22.74 -5.52
CA MET A 204 10.31 21.66 -4.81
C MET A 204 9.33 20.77 -4.05
N LEU A 205 9.41 19.45 -4.22
CA LEU A 205 8.48 18.47 -3.63
C LEU A 205 8.94 17.91 -2.26
N GLY A 206 10.05 18.42 -1.71
CA GLY A 206 10.52 18.11 -0.34
C GLY A 206 11.38 16.85 -0.18
N ASN A 207 11.28 15.89 -1.11
CA ASN A 207 12.08 14.65 -1.15
C ASN A 207 13.35 14.75 -2.04
N GLY A 208 13.62 15.94 -2.59
CA GLY A 208 14.71 16.19 -3.55
C GLY A 208 14.23 16.29 -5.00
N ASN A 209 12.96 15.93 -5.26
CA ASN A 209 12.31 16.00 -6.56
C ASN A 209 11.70 17.38 -6.79
N SER A 210 11.41 17.70 -8.03
CA SER A 210 10.95 19.03 -8.41
C SER A 210 10.14 19.04 -9.69
N ILE A 211 9.34 20.08 -9.88
CA ILE A 211 8.61 20.34 -11.12
C ILE A 211 9.07 21.69 -11.64
N GLU A 212 9.69 21.71 -12.81
CA GLU A 212 9.97 22.95 -13.55
C GLU A 212 8.83 23.24 -14.52
N ILE A 213 8.20 24.40 -14.37
CA ILE A 213 7.18 24.91 -15.29
C ILE A 213 7.83 25.97 -16.16
N SER A 214 8.08 25.63 -17.42
CA SER A 214 8.74 26.50 -18.38
C SER A 214 7.84 27.67 -18.78
N GLY A 215 8.39 28.87 -18.89
CA GLY A 215 7.65 30.04 -19.41
C GLY A 215 6.66 30.69 -18.44
N VAL A 216 6.40 30.08 -17.28
CA VAL A 216 5.47 30.60 -16.25
C VAL A 216 6.26 31.23 -15.11
N ALA A 217 5.89 32.45 -14.71
CA ALA A 217 6.46 33.10 -13.54
C ALA A 217 5.72 32.69 -12.25
N PRO A 218 6.40 32.58 -11.09
CA PRO A 218 5.75 32.14 -9.86
C PRO A 218 4.59 33.02 -9.40
N SER A 219 4.59 34.30 -9.78
CA SER A 219 3.52 35.24 -9.44
C SER A 219 2.22 35.02 -10.21
N ASP A 220 2.28 34.26 -11.30
CA ASP A 220 1.14 34.03 -12.18
C ASP A 220 0.38 32.76 -11.79
N LEU A 221 0.99 31.88 -10.99
CA LEU A 221 0.36 30.69 -10.43
C LEU A 221 -0.61 31.02 -9.31
N SER A 222 -1.69 30.26 -9.27
CA SER A 222 -2.80 30.37 -8.32
C SER A 222 -3.35 28.99 -7.96
N ALA A 223 -4.23 28.92 -6.97
CA ALA A 223 -4.79 27.64 -6.54
C ALA A 223 -5.65 26.94 -7.61
N SER A 224 -6.12 27.64 -8.65
CA SER A 224 -6.88 27.00 -9.74
C SER A 224 -5.99 26.20 -10.69
N ASP A 225 -4.71 26.54 -10.78
CA ASP A 225 -3.72 25.86 -11.63
C ASP A 225 -3.28 24.51 -11.06
N PHE A 226 -3.83 24.11 -9.90
CA PHE A 226 -3.51 22.87 -9.22
C PHE A 226 -4.77 22.09 -8.85
N VAL A 227 -4.68 20.76 -8.83
CA VAL A 227 -5.54 19.90 -8.03
C VAL A 227 -4.85 19.67 -6.69
N LEU A 228 -5.53 20.05 -5.61
CA LEU A 228 -4.99 19.99 -4.25
C LEU A 228 -5.82 19.03 -3.40
N THR A 229 -5.21 18.46 -2.37
CA THR A 229 -5.96 17.72 -1.36
C THR A 229 -6.88 18.65 -0.56
N ALA A 230 -7.88 18.08 0.10
CA ALA A 230 -8.68 18.85 1.04
C ALA A 230 -7.80 19.30 2.23
N ALA A 231 -8.00 20.55 2.66
CA ALA A 231 -7.24 21.11 3.78
C ALA A 231 -7.58 20.41 5.10
N PRO A 232 -6.56 20.09 5.93
CA PRO A 232 -6.78 19.56 7.26
C PRO A 232 -7.75 20.39 8.09
N VAL A 233 -8.56 19.69 8.86
CA VAL A 233 -9.53 20.24 9.79
C VAL A 233 -9.03 20.02 11.20
N THR A 234 -9.00 21.10 11.99
CA THR A 234 -8.95 21.02 13.44
C THR A 234 -10.35 21.29 13.99
N THR A 235 -11.01 20.26 14.48
CA THR A 235 -12.41 20.32 14.92
C THR A 235 -12.57 19.88 16.38
N THR A 236 -13.37 20.64 17.12
CA THR A 236 -13.84 20.24 18.46
C THR A 236 -15.35 20.29 18.44
N THR A 237 -16.01 19.18 18.74
CA THR A 237 -17.48 19.10 18.73
C THR A 237 -18.08 19.33 20.11
N SER A 238 -19.37 19.03 20.24
CA SER A 238 -20.18 19.37 21.41
C SER A 238 -20.09 18.27 22.49
N ASP A 239 -20.76 18.48 23.62
CA ASP A 239 -20.93 17.41 24.65
C ASP A 239 -22.11 16.45 24.32
N SER A 240 -22.50 16.35 23.05
CA SER A 240 -23.59 15.50 22.60
C SER A 240 -23.10 14.53 21.54
N SER A 241 -23.83 13.44 21.31
CA SER A 241 -23.47 12.48 20.25
C SER A 241 -23.39 13.15 18.88
N ASP A 242 -22.19 13.23 18.37
CA ASP A 242 -21.82 13.93 17.15
C ASP A 242 -21.47 12.94 16.03
N THR A 243 -21.49 13.44 14.80
CA THR A 243 -20.98 12.72 13.62
C THR A 243 -19.96 13.61 12.95
N VAL A 244 -18.72 13.14 12.92
CA VAL A 244 -17.57 13.88 12.39
C VAL A 244 -16.97 13.08 11.25
N VAL A 245 -16.69 13.78 10.15
CA VAL A 245 -15.96 13.24 9.01
C VAL A 245 -14.84 14.23 8.74
N GLY A 246 -13.60 13.74 8.75
CA GLY A 246 -12.45 14.51 8.35
C GLY A 246 -12.33 14.63 6.83
N THR A 247 -11.11 14.81 6.36
CA THR A 247 -10.74 15.19 5.01
C THR A 247 -9.74 14.20 4.42
N SER A 248 -9.02 14.61 3.39
CA SER A 248 -7.93 13.80 2.82
C SER A 248 -6.56 14.25 3.34
N GLY A 249 -6.51 15.15 4.32
CA GLY A 249 -5.30 15.66 4.92
C GLY A 249 -5.27 15.33 6.41
N ALA A 250 -4.09 15.43 7.03
CA ALA A 250 -3.83 15.10 8.43
C ALA A 250 -4.64 15.96 9.42
N ASP A 251 -5.80 15.46 9.85
CA ASP A 251 -6.78 16.14 10.67
C ASP A 251 -6.48 16.04 12.18
N ILE A 252 -7.08 16.96 12.94
CA ILE A 252 -7.13 16.88 14.40
C ILE A 252 -8.61 16.95 14.83
N ILE A 253 -9.14 15.82 15.28
CA ILE A 253 -10.54 15.66 15.66
C ILE A 253 -10.66 15.46 17.17
N THR A 254 -11.47 16.27 17.85
CA THR A 254 -11.82 16.10 19.26
C THR A 254 -13.34 16.05 19.41
N ALA A 255 -13.90 14.87 19.67
CA ALA A 255 -15.35 14.69 19.69
C ALA A 255 -16.01 15.08 21.04
N GLY A 256 -15.28 15.02 22.15
CA GLY A 256 -15.74 15.58 23.43
C GLY A 256 -16.51 14.56 24.25
N ASN A 257 -17.71 14.91 24.72
CA ASN A 257 -18.58 13.94 25.40
C ASN A 257 -19.67 13.51 24.43
N GLY A 258 -20.14 12.27 24.49
CA GLY A 258 -21.17 11.85 23.56
C GLY A 258 -21.23 10.35 23.39
N SER A 259 -21.57 9.93 22.19
CA SER A 259 -21.41 8.57 21.70
C SER A 259 -21.25 8.78 20.23
N ASP A 260 -20.02 9.07 19.86
CA ASP A 260 -19.69 9.81 18.66
C ASP A 260 -19.39 8.83 17.53
N ARG A 261 -19.58 9.31 16.30
CA ARG A 261 -19.20 8.56 15.11
C ARG A 261 -18.21 9.37 14.32
N ILE A 262 -16.99 8.87 14.23
CA ILE A 262 -15.84 9.59 13.69
C ILE A 262 -15.26 8.77 12.53
N TRP A 263 -14.97 9.46 11.44
CA TRP A 263 -14.15 8.98 10.33
C TRP A 263 -13.02 10.00 10.12
N GLY A 264 -11.76 9.56 10.22
CA GLY A 264 -10.58 10.37 9.96
C GLY A 264 -10.53 10.79 8.51
N GLY A 265 -10.43 9.81 7.61
CA GLY A 265 -10.52 10.05 6.17
C GLY A 265 -9.27 9.56 5.46
N HIS A 266 -8.53 10.43 4.79
CA HIS A 266 -7.17 10.07 4.38
C HIS A 266 -6.19 10.98 5.10
N GLY A 267 -4.93 10.55 5.18
CA GLY A 267 -3.89 11.30 5.85
C GLY A 267 -3.68 10.79 7.27
N ASN A 268 -2.62 11.26 7.91
CA ASN A 268 -2.24 10.80 9.24
C ASN A 268 -2.98 11.64 10.29
N ASP A 269 -4.10 11.13 10.77
CA ASP A 269 -5.04 11.87 11.60
C ASP A 269 -4.74 11.71 13.09
N GLN A 270 -5.13 12.72 13.87
CA GLN A 270 -5.15 12.65 15.33
C GLN A 270 -6.60 12.72 15.82
N ILE A 271 -7.09 11.62 16.39
CA ILE A 271 -8.48 11.47 16.79
C ILE A 271 -8.59 11.27 18.31
N PHE A 272 -9.41 12.10 18.94
CA PHE A 272 -9.79 11.97 20.35
C PHE A 272 -11.31 11.75 20.44
N GLY A 273 -11.75 10.52 20.77
CA GLY A 273 -13.16 10.16 21.01
C GLY A 273 -13.71 10.88 22.24
N GLY A 274 -13.05 10.71 23.38
CA GLY A 274 -13.34 11.47 24.59
C GLY A 274 -14.15 10.65 25.58
N SER A 275 -15.38 11.03 25.89
CA SER A 275 -16.23 10.29 26.83
C SER A 275 -17.49 9.82 26.16
N GLY A 276 -17.83 8.55 26.26
CA GLY A 276 -19.00 8.08 25.55
C GLY A 276 -19.02 6.60 25.23
N ARG A 277 -19.49 6.31 24.03
CA ARG A 277 -19.39 4.99 23.43
C ARG A 277 -19.19 5.24 21.95
N ASP A 278 -17.94 5.40 21.60
CA ASP A 278 -17.57 6.02 20.35
C ASP A 278 -17.31 4.96 19.29
N GLN A 279 -17.60 5.31 18.05
CA GLN A 279 -17.28 4.52 16.87
C GLN A 279 -16.29 5.31 16.05
N ILE A 280 -15.04 4.87 16.05
CA ILE A 280 -13.92 5.58 15.43
C ILE A 280 -13.37 4.73 14.29
N ARG A 281 -13.06 5.38 13.17
CA ARG A 281 -12.34 4.82 12.02
C ARG A 281 -11.25 5.82 11.62
N GLY A 282 -9.99 5.40 11.62
CA GLY A 282 -8.89 6.19 11.07
C GLY A 282 -8.99 6.32 9.55
N GLU A 283 -9.21 5.17 8.90
CA GLU A 283 -9.36 4.98 7.44
C GLU A 283 -8.01 4.86 6.72
N LEU A 284 -7.52 5.83 5.94
CA LEU A 284 -6.23 5.71 5.24
C LEU A 284 -5.17 6.61 5.88
N GLY A 285 -4.02 6.08 6.26
CA GLY A 285 -2.91 6.85 6.83
C GLY A 285 -2.41 6.22 8.11
N ASN A 286 -1.33 6.78 8.66
CA ASN A 286 -0.82 6.36 9.96
C ASN A 286 -1.44 7.25 11.05
N ASP A 287 -2.48 6.75 11.70
CA ASP A 287 -3.34 7.50 12.59
C ASP A 287 -2.93 7.36 14.06
N LEU A 288 -3.25 8.39 14.84
CA LEU A 288 -3.13 8.40 16.30
C LEU A 288 -4.52 8.54 16.91
N ILE A 289 -5.02 7.44 17.49
CA ILE A 289 -6.40 7.35 17.98
C ILE A 289 -6.43 7.13 19.49
N TYR A 290 -7.21 7.96 20.18
CA TYR A 290 -7.56 7.80 21.60
C TYR A 290 -9.07 7.61 21.73
N GLY A 291 -9.52 6.44 22.19
CA GLY A 291 -10.92 6.15 22.51
C GLY A 291 -11.40 7.01 23.68
N GLY A 292 -10.69 6.91 24.80
CA GLY A 292 -10.88 7.74 25.98
C GLY A 292 -11.62 7.00 27.09
N SER A 293 -12.88 7.31 27.35
CA SER A 293 -13.65 6.64 28.38
C SER A 293 -14.98 6.20 27.81
N GLY A 294 -15.32 4.93 27.96
CA GLY A 294 -16.45 4.39 27.22
C GLY A 294 -16.17 2.99 26.72
N GLN A 295 -17.19 2.32 26.20
CA GLN A 295 -16.96 1.03 25.53
C GLN A 295 -16.82 1.25 24.04
N ASP A 296 -15.66 1.70 23.62
CA ASP A 296 -15.43 2.22 22.30
C ASP A 296 -15.23 1.11 21.27
N LYS A 297 -15.54 1.43 20.02
CA LYS A 297 -15.23 0.58 18.88
C LYS A 297 -14.32 1.36 17.95
N ILE A 298 -13.08 0.89 17.81
CA ILE A 298 -12.04 1.56 17.04
C ILE A 298 -11.57 0.63 15.92
N HIS A 299 -11.38 1.21 14.74
CA HIS A 299 -10.69 0.63 13.60
C HIS A 299 -9.58 1.60 13.21
N GLY A 300 -8.33 1.15 13.13
CA GLY A 300 -7.20 1.91 12.60
C GLY A 300 -7.44 2.19 11.12
N GLY A 301 -7.34 1.14 10.31
CA GLY A 301 -7.62 1.20 8.88
C GLY A 301 -6.42 0.70 8.10
N PHE A 302 -5.98 1.42 7.07
CA PHE A 302 -4.75 1.11 6.38
C PHE A 302 -3.65 2.06 6.85
N GLY A 303 -2.50 1.52 7.21
CA GLY A 303 -1.36 2.28 7.68
C GLY A 303 -0.85 1.72 8.99
N ASN A 304 0.25 2.28 9.48
CA ASN A 304 0.81 1.87 10.77
C ASN A 304 0.25 2.79 11.85
N ASP A 305 -0.78 2.31 12.55
CA ASP A 305 -1.58 3.09 13.47
C ASP A 305 -1.09 2.98 14.92
N VAL A 306 -1.45 3.99 15.72
CA VAL A 306 -1.22 4.01 17.16
C VAL A 306 -2.55 4.22 17.86
N ILE A 307 -3.05 3.18 18.52
CA ILE A 307 -4.41 3.15 19.06
C ILE A 307 -4.40 2.91 20.57
N PHE A 308 -5.09 3.77 21.31
CA PHE A 308 -5.32 3.65 22.75
C PHE A 308 -6.82 3.52 23.04
N GLY A 309 -7.26 2.41 23.64
CA GLY A 309 -8.62 2.25 24.18
C GLY A 309 -8.86 3.07 25.43
N ASP A 310 -7.82 3.19 26.27
CA ASP A 310 -7.76 3.91 27.54
C ASP A 310 -8.57 3.25 28.68
N ALA A 311 -9.89 3.46 28.77
CA ALA A 311 -10.68 3.05 29.92
C ALA A 311 -12.04 2.46 29.54
N ASP A 312 -12.38 1.37 30.25
CA ASP A 312 -13.58 0.54 30.04
C ASP A 312 -13.33 -0.55 28.99
N ASN A 313 -14.35 -1.34 28.62
CA ASN A 313 -14.13 -2.51 27.77
C ASN A 313 -14.26 -2.13 26.30
N ASP A 314 -13.14 -2.12 25.60
CA ASP A 314 -13.04 -1.66 24.22
C ASP A 314 -12.98 -2.81 23.21
N LEU A 315 -13.30 -2.46 21.97
CA LEU A 315 -13.14 -3.32 20.80
C LEU A 315 -12.30 -2.59 19.77
N ILE A 316 -11.06 -3.04 19.59
CA ILE A 316 -10.07 -2.38 18.75
C ILE A 316 -9.60 -3.33 17.66
N PHE A 317 -9.54 -2.82 16.43
CA PHE A 317 -8.95 -3.47 15.27
C PHE A 317 -7.85 -2.54 14.74
N GLY A 318 -6.62 -3.04 14.56
CA GLY A 318 -5.57 -2.34 13.82
C GLY A 318 -5.92 -2.27 12.33
N ASP A 319 -6.38 -3.40 11.80
CA ASP A 319 -6.75 -3.64 10.39
C ASP A 319 -5.50 -3.93 9.51
N GLU A 320 -5.08 -3.09 8.57
CA GLU A 320 -3.91 -3.36 7.71
C GLU A 320 -2.73 -2.45 8.04
N GLY A 321 -1.56 -3.02 8.31
CA GLY A 321 -0.32 -2.29 8.61
C GLY A 321 0.34 -2.81 9.88
N ASN A 322 1.49 -2.24 10.24
CA ASN A 322 2.19 -2.61 11.47
C ASN A 322 1.72 -1.69 12.61
N ASP A 323 0.79 -2.16 13.41
CA ASP A 323 0.05 -1.35 14.37
C ASP A 323 0.59 -1.44 15.79
N TYR A 324 0.41 -0.37 16.55
CA TYR A 324 0.58 -0.35 18.00
C TYR A 324 -0.78 -0.18 18.67
N ILE A 325 -1.22 -1.17 19.43
CA ILE A 325 -2.52 -1.21 20.10
C ILE A 325 -2.32 -1.33 21.61
N ASN A 326 -2.95 -0.44 22.37
CA ASN A 326 -3.04 -0.53 23.82
C ASN A 326 -4.52 -0.49 24.26
N GLY A 327 -5.02 -1.60 24.81
CA GLY A 327 -6.40 -1.72 25.30
C GLY A 327 -6.69 -0.85 26.51
N GLY A 328 -5.75 -0.82 27.46
CA GLY A 328 -5.80 0.06 28.62
C GLY A 328 -6.37 -0.62 29.86
N ASN A 329 -7.48 -0.11 30.40
CA ASN A 329 -8.06 -0.68 31.62
C ASN A 329 -9.37 -1.39 31.29
N LYS A 330 -9.58 -2.53 31.95
CA LYS A 330 -10.74 -3.44 31.86
C LYS A 330 -10.50 -4.49 30.79
N ASN A 331 -11.56 -5.15 30.34
CA ASN A 331 -11.46 -6.39 29.59
C ASN A 331 -11.72 -6.08 28.12
N ASP A 332 -10.65 -6.01 27.36
CA ASP A 332 -10.64 -5.53 26.00
C ASP A 332 -10.64 -6.68 24.99
N ARG A 333 -10.96 -6.32 23.75
CA ARG A 333 -10.83 -7.21 22.58
C ARG A 333 -10.02 -6.50 21.53
N LEU A 334 -8.82 -7.00 21.30
CA LEU A 334 -7.80 -6.37 20.47
C LEU A 334 -7.45 -7.31 19.32
N TYR A 335 -7.47 -6.80 18.11
CA TYR A 335 -7.08 -7.53 16.90
C TYR A 335 -6.01 -6.67 16.23
N GLY A 336 -4.81 -7.23 16.03
CA GLY A 336 -3.73 -6.61 15.25
C GLY A 336 -4.18 -6.45 13.81
N GLY A 337 -4.24 -7.56 13.08
CA GLY A 337 -4.75 -7.61 11.73
C GLY A 337 -3.68 -8.13 10.78
N ASP A 338 -3.55 -7.50 9.61
CA ASP A 338 -2.49 -7.84 8.66
C ASP A 338 -1.27 -6.95 8.91
N GLY A 339 -0.13 -7.51 9.34
CA GLY A 339 1.11 -6.76 9.56
C GLY A 339 1.90 -7.28 10.75
N HIS A 340 2.97 -6.57 11.12
CA HIS A 340 3.77 -6.89 12.30
C HIS A 340 3.35 -6.00 13.46
N ASP A 341 2.47 -6.51 14.31
CA ASP A 341 1.74 -5.70 15.29
C ASP A 341 2.31 -5.80 16.71
N GLU A 342 2.12 -4.76 17.51
CA GLU A 342 2.35 -4.74 18.96
C GLU A 342 1.02 -4.52 19.68
N VAL A 343 0.48 -5.56 20.32
CA VAL A 343 -0.85 -5.57 20.94
C VAL A 343 -0.71 -5.76 22.45
N ILE A 344 -1.17 -4.77 23.23
CA ILE A 344 -1.00 -4.71 24.69
C ILE A 344 -2.35 -4.61 25.39
N GLY A 345 -2.66 -5.56 26.26
CA GLY A 345 -3.89 -5.61 27.07
C GLY A 345 -3.90 -4.68 28.29
N GLU A 346 -2.75 -4.46 28.93
CA GLU A 346 -2.62 -3.69 30.18
C GLU A 346 -3.38 -4.31 31.38
N ASN A 347 -4.44 -3.72 31.94
CA ASN A 347 -5.10 -4.26 33.14
C ASN A 347 -6.46 -4.85 32.80
N GLY A 348 -6.62 -6.16 32.85
CA GLY A 348 -7.83 -6.74 32.29
C GLY A 348 -7.90 -8.24 32.36
N ASN A 349 -8.98 -8.79 31.84
CA ASN A 349 -8.95 -10.15 31.34
C ASN A 349 -9.22 -10.02 29.84
N ASP A 350 -8.14 -9.87 29.08
CA ASP A 350 -8.17 -9.39 27.72
C ASP A 350 -8.23 -10.53 26.72
N LYS A 351 -8.68 -10.20 25.53
CA LYS A 351 -8.63 -11.10 24.39
C LYS A 351 -7.88 -10.43 23.26
N MET A 352 -6.83 -11.08 22.79
CA MET A 352 -5.90 -10.53 21.81
C MET A 352 -5.68 -11.53 20.68
N TRP A 353 -5.63 -11.00 19.48
CA TRP A 353 -5.28 -11.70 18.25
C TRP A 353 -4.21 -10.90 17.54
N GLY A 354 -3.06 -11.51 17.22
CA GLY A 354 -2.06 -10.91 16.32
C GLY A 354 -2.56 -10.94 14.87
N ASP A 355 -3.20 -12.05 14.51
CA ASP A 355 -3.71 -12.35 13.16
C ASP A 355 -2.57 -12.68 12.18
N ALA A 356 -2.21 -11.82 11.23
CA ALA A 356 -1.26 -12.17 10.18
C ALA A 356 0.02 -11.33 10.24
N GLY A 357 1.10 -11.92 10.76
CA GLY A 357 2.45 -11.41 10.64
C GLY A 357 3.33 -11.90 11.78
N ASN A 358 4.21 -11.06 12.30
CA ASN A 358 5.14 -11.48 13.35
C ASN A 358 4.91 -10.52 14.49
N ASP A 359 4.04 -10.93 15.40
CA ASP A 359 3.38 -10.02 16.31
C ASP A 359 3.95 -10.12 17.72
N ILE A 360 3.76 -9.06 18.49
CA ILE A 360 4.09 -9.01 19.91
C ILE A 360 2.79 -8.83 20.66
N LEU A 361 2.40 -9.83 21.45
CA LEU A 361 1.21 -9.78 22.30
C LEU A 361 1.64 -9.73 23.77
N ASP A 362 1.24 -8.68 24.49
CA ASP A 362 1.46 -8.54 25.94
C ASP A 362 0.13 -8.41 26.69
N GLY A 363 -0.23 -9.44 27.45
CA GLY A 363 -1.46 -9.47 28.24
C GLY A 363 -1.47 -8.54 29.44
N GLY A 364 -0.31 -8.09 29.92
CA GLY A 364 -0.24 -7.21 31.08
C GLY A 364 -0.69 -7.91 32.35
N ALA A 365 -1.86 -7.59 32.87
CA ALA A 365 -2.36 -8.09 34.15
C ALA A 365 -3.83 -8.52 34.10
N GLY A 366 -4.05 -9.83 34.07
CA GLY A 366 -5.16 -10.46 34.75
C GLY A 366 -5.38 -11.91 34.35
N LYS A 367 -6.19 -12.21 33.36
CA LYS A 367 -6.39 -13.60 32.89
C LYS A 367 -6.69 -13.55 31.42
N ASP A 368 -5.63 -13.56 30.65
CA ASP A 368 -5.65 -13.11 29.28
C ASP A 368 -5.73 -14.30 28.33
N SER A 369 -6.30 -14.06 27.16
CA SER A 369 -6.45 -15.04 26.10
C SER A 369 -5.83 -14.47 24.84
N MET A 370 -4.76 -15.08 24.37
CA MET A 370 -3.99 -14.62 23.23
C MET A 370 -3.91 -15.70 22.15
N ASP A 371 -3.91 -15.25 20.91
CA ASP A 371 -3.74 -16.06 19.69
C ASP A 371 -2.79 -15.28 18.77
N GLY A 372 -1.58 -15.80 18.54
CA GLY A 372 -0.58 -15.14 17.69
C GLY A 372 -1.06 -15.08 16.25
N GLY A 373 -1.39 -16.24 15.68
CA GLY A 373 -2.03 -16.35 14.38
C GLY A 373 -1.08 -16.95 13.37
N SER A 374 -0.63 -16.19 12.38
CA SER A 374 0.32 -16.69 11.38
C SER A 374 1.58 -15.84 11.31
N GLY A 375 2.73 -16.51 11.44
CA GLY A 375 4.08 -15.96 11.40
C GLY A 375 4.76 -16.24 12.73
N ASN A 376 5.85 -15.55 13.05
CA ASN A 376 6.67 -15.87 14.23
C ASN A 376 6.36 -14.88 15.34
N ASP A 377 5.53 -15.30 16.29
CA ASP A 377 4.96 -14.39 17.28
C ASP A 377 5.72 -14.43 18.61
N ILE A 378 5.65 -13.33 19.36
CA ILE A 378 6.15 -13.22 20.73
C ILE A 378 4.96 -12.98 21.65
N MET A 379 4.76 -13.89 22.60
CA MET A 379 3.62 -13.84 23.52
C MET A 379 4.07 -13.71 24.96
N ILE A 380 3.63 -12.65 25.63
CA ILE A 380 3.91 -12.33 27.03
C ILE A 380 2.59 -12.39 27.80
N GLY A 381 2.41 -13.44 28.61
CA GLY A 381 1.20 -13.60 29.44
C GLY A 381 1.04 -12.50 30.50
N GLY A 382 2.16 -12.02 31.03
CA GLY A 382 2.15 -11.02 32.09
C GLY A 382 1.75 -11.64 33.44
N TRP A 383 0.90 -10.95 34.20
CA TRP A 383 0.42 -11.34 35.52
C TRP A 383 -0.93 -11.98 35.39
N GLY A 384 -1.01 -13.29 35.50
CA GLY A 384 -2.32 -13.86 35.28
C GLY A 384 -2.38 -15.33 35.37
N GLN A 385 -3.45 -15.90 34.82
CA GLN A 385 -3.42 -17.29 34.46
C GLN A 385 -3.87 -17.31 33.01
N ASP A 386 -2.89 -17.34 32.13
CA ASP A 386 -3.09 -16.87 30.78
C ASP A 386 -3.15 -18.05 29.81
N LEU A 387 -3.93 -17.87 28.74
CA LEU A 387 -4.14 -18.85 27.70
C LEU A 387 -3.51 -18.33 26.42
N MET A 388 -2.53 -19.05 25.88
CA MET A 388 -1.78 -18.67 24.71
C MET A 388 -1.89 -19.75 23.62
N THR A 389 -2.03 -19.31 22.38
CA THR A 389 -2.01 -20.12 21.16
C THR A 389 -1.04 -19.41 20.23
N GLY A 390 0.03 -20.08 19.80
CA GLY A 390 1.01 -19.47 18.90
C GLY A 390 0.46 -19.35 17.48
N GLY A 391 -0.17 -20.42 17.00
CA GLY A 391 -0.70 -20.51 15.66
C GLY A 391 0.30 -21.19 14.73
N THR A 392 0.54 -20.61 13.56
CA THR A 392 1.49 -21.17 12.59
C THR A 392 2.76 -20.34 12.56
N GLY A 393 3.92 -20.98 12.75
CA GLY A 393 5.21 -20.33 12.64
C GLY A 393 6.18 -20.87 13.68
N SER A 394 7.18 -20.09 14.03
CA SER A 394 8.10 -20.38 15.13
C SER A 394 7.92 -19.35 16.22
N ASP A 395 7.08 -19.69 17.20
CA ASP A 395 6.59 -18.75 18.20
C ASP A 395 7.43 -18.76 19.47
N THR A 396 7.46 -17.63 20.18
CA THR A 396 8.19 -17.49 21.45
C THR A 396 7.23 -17.09 22.56
N PHE A 397 7.04 -17.98 23.53
CA PHE A 397 6.26 -17.71 24.74
C PHE A 397 7.20 -17.26 25.86
N VAL A 398 7.04 -16.02 26.32
CA VAL A 398 7.91 -15.37 27.30
C VAL A 398 7.29 -15.39 28.68
N PHE A 399 8.05 -15.90 29.65
CA PHE A 399 7.59 -16.05 31.03
C PHE A 399 8.37 -15.10 31.96
N GLU A 400 7.65 -14.14 32.52
CA GLU A 400 8.17 -13.20 33.49
C GLU A 400 7.86 -13.62 34.94
N MET A 401 8.41 -12.89 35.91
CA MET A 401 8.10 -13.15 37.31
C MET A 401 6.61 -12.90 37.58
N ARG A 402 5.91 -13.92 38.10
CA ARG A 402 4.50 -13.90 38.55
C ARG A 402 3.45 -14.19 37.47
N SER A 403 3.82 -14.87 36.40
CA SER A 403 2.88 -15.38 35.40
C SER A 403 1.92 -16.47 35.92
N ASN A 404 2.11 -16.94 37.15
CA ASN A 404 1.33 -18.04 37.73
C ASN A 404 1.29 -19.27 36.81
N ASN A 405 0.10 -19.72 36.38
CA ASN A 405 -0.11 -21.06 35.82
C ASN A 405 -0.65 -21.02 34.39
N ASP A 406 0.20 -20.66 33.45
CA ASP A 406 -0.18 -20.43 32.07
C ASP A 406 -0.36 -21.71 31.28
N ILE A 407 -1.13 -21.59 30.20
CA ILE A 407 -1.53 -22.69 29.33
C ILE A 407 -1.20 -22.32 27.89
N ILE A 408 -0.36 -23.11 27.24
CA ILE A 408 -0.11 -23.04 25.80
C ILE A 408 -0.87 -24.18 25.12
N THR A 409 -1.64 -23.88 24.07
CA THR A 409 -2.59 -24.84 23.50
C THR A 409 -2.05 -25.68 22.33
N ASP A 410 -0.99 -25.22 21.67
CA ASP A 410 -0.55 -25.73 20.37
C ASP A 410 0.97 -25.83 20.20
N PHE A 411 1.75 -25.72 21.27
CA PHE A 411 3.22 -25.77 21.25
C PHE A 411 3.81 -26.86 20.32
N GLU A 412 4.59 -26.44 19.32
CA GLU A 412 5.28 -27.27 18.34
C GLU A 412 6.78 -27.44 18.67
N ASP A 413 7.13 -28.65 19.13
CA ASP A 413 8.51 -29.07 19.43
C ASP A 413 9.48 -28.81 18.26
N GLY A 414 10.60 -28.13 18.53
CA GLY A 414 11.61 -27.78 17.54
C GLY A 414 11.23 -26.65 16.56
N SER A 415 10.06 -26.03 16.71
CA SER A 415 9.70 -24.75 16.08
C SER A 415 9.58 -23.65 17.13
N ASP A 416 8.82 -23.92 18.19
CA ASP A 416 8.48 -22.93 19.20
C ASP A 416 9.50 -22.90 20.34
N LEU A 417 9.55 -21.77 21.04
CA LEU A 417 10.46 -21.51 22.14
C LEU A 417 9.71 -21.06 23.40
N LEU A 418 10.17 -21.57 24.54
CA LEU A 418 9.77 -21.12 25.88
C LEU A 418 10.89 -20.26 26.46
N ASP A 419 10.72 -18.94 26.51
CA ASP A 419 11.67 -18.05 27.15
C ASP A 419 11.41 -17.99 28.66
N VAL A 420 12.29 -18.64 29.42
CA VAL A 420 12.28 -18.67 30.88
C VAL A 420 13.42 -17.86 31.49
N SER A 421 14.09 -17.01 30.70
CA SER A 421 15.20 -16.17 31.15
C SER A 421 14.82 -15.20 32.27
N GLY A 422 13.53 -14.84 32.35
CA GLY A 422 12.94 -14.08 33.47
C GLY A 422 13.09 -14.76 34.85
N TYR A 423 13.37 -16.07 34.89
CA TYR A 423 13.53 -16.86 36.11
C TYR A 423 15.00 -17.13 36.51
N ALA A 424 15.98 -16.55 35.81
CA ALA A 424 17.41 -16.75 36.11
C ALA A 424 17.78 -16.42 37.57
N SER A 425 17.17 -15.37 38.16
CA SER A 425 17.44 -15.02 39.57
C SER A 425 16.81 -15.97 40.59
N GLU A 426 15.83 -16.77 40.18
CA GLU A 426 15.19 -17.81 41.00
C GLU A 426 15.87 -19.19 40.83
N GLY A 427 16.96 -19.24 40.06
CA GLY A 427 17.79 -20.42 39.89
C GLY A 427 17.43 -21.30 38.71
N ILE A 428 16.59 -20.84 37.78
CA ILE A 428 16.35 -21.49 36.48
C ILE A 428 17.34 -20.89 35.49
N THR A 429 18.52 -21.51 35.38
CA THR A 429 19.62 -21.03 34.53
C THR A 429 20.01 -22.02 33.42
N GLY A 430 19.31 -23.15 33.37
CA GLY A 430 19.45 -24.15 32.33
C GLY A 430 18.44 -25.27 32.48
N TYR A 431 18.36 -26.11 31.44
CA TYR A 431 17.36 -27.17 31.34
C TYR A 431 17.35 -28.16 32.52
N SER A 432 18.50 -28.39 33.18
CA SER A 432 18.59 -29.27 34.35
C SER A 432 17.87 -28.73 35.59
N ASP A 433 17.54 -27.44 35.60
CA ASP A 433 16.86 -26.78 36.72
C ASP A 433 15.34 -26.95 36.64
N LEU A 434 14.81 -27.34 35.47
CA LEU A 434 13.38 -27.52 35.22
C LEU A 434 12.86 -28.87 35.74
N VAL A 435 11.64 -28.86 36.28
CA VAL A 435 10.90 -30.08 36.61
C VAL A 435 9.76 -30.25 35.62
N ILE A 436 9.97 -31.14 34.65
CA ILE A 436 9.04 -31.43 33.57
C ILE A 436 8.31 -32.75 33.86
N THR A 437 6.99 -32.74 33.87
CA THR A 437 6.15 -33.91 34.21
C THR A 437 5.00 -34.08 33.24
N GLN A 438 4.77 -35.31 32.76
CA GLN A 438 3.57 -35.65 32.01
C GLN A 438 2.38 -35.84 32.97
N VAL A 439 1.26 -35.16 32.72
CA VAL A 439 -0.01 -35.37 33.42
C VAL A 439 -1.13 -35.57 32.39
N GLY A 440 -1.56 -36.82 32.23
CA GLY A 440 -2.57 -37.14 31.21
C GLY A 440 -1.99 -36.95 29.80
N ALA A 441 -2.61 -36.08 29.01
CA ALA A 441 -2.15 -35.71 27.67
C ALA A 441 -1.23 -34.49 27.66
N ASP A 442 -1.08 -33.80 28.80
CA ASP A 442 -0.44 -32.49 28.87
C ASP A 442 0.93 -32.58 29.58
N VAL A 443 1.82 -31.65 29.27
CA VAL A 443 3.09 -31.46 29.97
C VAL A 443 2.93 -30.33 30.99
N HIS A 444 3.37 -30.57 32.22
CA HIS A 444 3.52 -29.51 33.21
C HIS A 444 4.99 -29.28 33.51
N ILE A 445 5.42 -28.03 33.36
CA ILE A 445 6.75 -27.54 33.67
C ILE A 445 6.63 -26.66 34.91
N GLN A 446 7.22 -27.10 36.01
CA GLN A 446 7.24 -26.33 37.24
C GLN A 446 8.37 -25.30 37.18
N LEU A 447 8.02 -24.02 37.35
CA LEU A 447 8.95 -22.91 37.50
C LEU A 447 9.18 -22.62 39.00
N ALA A 448 9.64 -21.42 39.35
CA ALA A 448 9.86 -21.02 40.74
C ALA A 448 8.54 -20.75 41.49
N GLY A 449 8.48 -21.15 42.76
CA GLY A 449 7.30 -20.91 43.62
C GLY A 449 6.09 -21.71 43.19
N ASP A 450 4.95 -21.03 43.03
CA ASP A 450 3.68 -21.62 42.57
C ASP A 450 3.46 -21.43 41.05
N ASN A 451 4.46 -20.95 40.30
CA ASN A 451 4.34 -20.71 38.85
C ASN A 451 4.61 -21.98 38.05
N SER A 452 3.84 -22.22 36.99
CA SER A 452 4.02 -23.36 36.10
C SER A 452 3.53 -23.07 34.68
N ILE A 453 4.07 -23.81 33.72
CA ILE A 453 3.63 -23.80 32.32
C ILE A 453 2.94 -25.13 32.05
N THR A 454 1.77 -25.07 31.41
CA THR A 454 1.07 -26.26 30.91
C THR A 454 1.06 -26.25 29.38
N LEU A 455 1.69 -27.24 28.76
CA LEU A 455 1.62 -27.45 27.31
C LEU A 455 0.54 -28.50 27.02
N GLN A 456 -0.53 -28.12 26.33
CA GLN A 456 -1.63 -29.03 26.05
C GLN A 456 -1.29 -30.02 24.95
N ASN A 457 -1.65 -31.29 25.14
CA ASN A 457 -1.50 -32.35 24.14
C ASN A 457 -0.05 -32.59 23.66
N VAL A 458 0.96 -32.20 24.43
CA VAL A 458 2.38 -32.42 24.14
C VAL A 458 2.90 -33.66 24.88
N ASP A 459 3.81 -34.41 24.26
CA ASP A 459 4.52 -35.53 24.88
C ASP A 459 5.81 -35.02 25.54
N ALA A 460 5.93 -35.16 26.86
CA ALA A 460 7.09 -34.68 27.63
C ALA A 460 8.43 -35.28 27.18
N SER A 461 8.42 -36.37 26.39
CA SER A 461 9.63 -36.99 25.85
C SER A 461 10.19 -36.31 24.60
N THR A 462 9.44 -35.40 23.95
CA THR A 462 9.93 -34.58 22.84
C THR A 462 10.70 -33.37 23.34
N ILE A 463 10.21 -32.74 24.41
CA ILE A 463 10.77 -31.55 25.02
C ILE A 463 12.26 -31.69 25.37
N SER A 464 13.07 -30.79 24.83
CA SER A 464 14.52 -30.77 24.89
C SER A 464 15.06 -29.43 25.42
N ALA A 465 16.38 -29.27 25.49
CA ALA A 465 16.99 -28.00 25.88
C ALA A 465 16.94 -26.94 24.77
N ASP A 466 16.69 -27.34 23.52
CA ASP A 466 16.65 -26.43 22.37
C ASP A 466 15.31 -25.67 22.31
N ASP A 467 14.28 -26.15 23.02
CA ASP A 467 12.95 -25.53 23.14
C ASP A 467 12.89 -24.39 24.17
N PHE A 468 14.03 -24.02 24.77
CA PHE A 468 14.08 -23.05 25.86
C PHE A 468 15.15 -21.97 25.65
N ILE A 469 14.82 -20.76 26.09
CA ILE A 469 15.77 -19.66 26.29
C ILE A 469 15.96 -19.46 27.81
N PHE A 470 17.22 -19.31 28.26
CA PHE A 470 17.61 -19.23 29.68
C PHE A 470 18.39 -17.96 30.02
#